data_AF-A0A3N2RQ00-F1
#
_entry.id   AF-A0A3N2RQ00-F1
#
_cell.length_a   1.000
_cell.length_b   1.000
_cell.length_c   1.000
_cell.angle_alpha   90.00
_cell.angle_beta   90.00
_cell.angle_gamma   90.00
#
_symmetry.space_group_name_H-M   'P 1'
#
loop_
_entity.id
_entity.type
_entity.pdbx_description
1 polymer ?
#
loop_
_entity_poly.entity_id
_entity_poly.type
_entity_poly.pdbx_seq_one_letter_code
_entity_poly.pdbx_strand_id
1 'polypeptide(L)'
;MATRDLSVSDGTATATRDRYEWRSAKSLSFGPGTTLKWELDYDWPRDEAARKTVREDRVAAILHFRFDAQAIGKPLKKPERSWIHFYRSTDPEERFSVSTSSLTSIMFWDKFDNGDLSTRAIVPLDHLLAFGTGFDTLVWNIRTAPDQFGATQAPAKGVIPIASLRGKVAKIPKLRLMLDKKSANFGSECHAPIMMTSG
;
A
#
# COMPACT_ATOMS: atom_id res chain seq x y z
N MET A 1 -12.59 0.98 -3.59
CA MET A 1 -13.29 2.11 -4.21
C MET A 1 -12.58 2.46 -5.51
N ALA A 2 -13.31 2.80 -6.56
CA ALA A 2 -12.74 3.25 -7.83
C ALA A 2 -13.38 4.59 -8.19
N THR A 3 -12.56 5.60 -8.47
CA THR A 3 -13.02 6.95 -8.81
C THR A 3 -12.29 7.46 -10.04
N ARG A 4 -12.90 8.44 -10.70
CA ARG A 4 -12.32 9.14 -11.83
C ARG A 4 -12.56 10.63 -11.69
N ASP A 5 -11.50 11.38 -11.85
CA ASP A 5 -11.57 12.83 -11.87
C ASP A 5 -11.83 13.29 -13.30
N LEU A 6 -12.76 14.23 -13.44
CA LEU A 6 -13.14 14.85 -14.70
C LEU A 6 -12.82 16.35 -14.62
N SER A 7 -12.26 16.89 -15.70
CA SER A 7 -12.20 18.33 -15.94
C SER A 7 -13.30 18.70 -16.92
N VAL A 8 -14.08 19.74 -16.63
CA VAL A 8 -15.13 20.24 -17.52
C VAL A 8 -14.69 21.59 -18.08
N SER A 9 -14.56 21.68 -19.40
CA SER A 9 -14.27 22.92 -20.13
C SER A 9 -15.12 22.95 -21.39
N ASP A 10 -15.75 24.10 -21.68
CA ASP A 10 -16.60 24.30 -22.86
C ASP A 10 -17.66 23.20 -23.06
N GLY A 11 -18.31 22.80 -21.96
CA GLY A 11 -19.34 21.75 -21.96
C GLY A 11 -18.82 20.32 -22.19
N THR A 12 -17.50 20.14 -22.35
CA THR A 12 -16.88 18.83 -22.56
C THR A 12 -16.20 18.35 -21.29
N ALA A 13 -16.60 17.17 -20.80
CA ALA A 13 -15.96 16.51 -19.66
C ALA A 13 -14.83 15.58 -20.13
N THR A 14 -13.60 15.83 -19.66
CA THR A 14 -12.41 15.05 -19.99
C THR A 14 -11.86 14.35 -18.76
N ALA A 15 -11.60 13.05 -18.86
CA ALA A 15 -11.01 12.26 -17.78
C ALA A 15 -9.53 12.60 -17.58
N THR A 16 -9.17 13.04 -16.37
CA THR A 16 -7.80 13.45 -16.05
C THR A 16 -7.03 12.39 -15.26
N ARG A 17 -7.73 11.62 -14.42
CA ARG A 17 -7.10 10.72 -13.45
C ARG A 17 -8.02 9.57 -13.04
N ASP A 18 -7.45 8.39 -12.86
CA ASP A 18 -8.13 7.25 -12.26
C ASP A 18 -7.51 6.94 -10.88
N ARG A 19 -8.35 6.70 -9.87
CA ARG A 19 -7.91 6.24 -8.56
C ARG A 19 -8.59 4.94 -8.16
N TYR A 20 -7.80 3.97 -7.71
CA TYR A 20 -8.28 2.70 -7.17
C TYR A 20 -7.68 2.50 -5.79
N GLU A 21 -8.57 2.52 -4.80
CA GLU A 21 -8.22 2.17 -3.43
C GLU A 21 -8.78 0.80 -3.08
N TRP A 22 -7.94 -0.04 -2.50
CA TRP A 22 -8.39 -1.25 -1.83
C TRP A 22 -7.78 -1.31 -0.43
N ARG A 23 -8.57 -1.71 0.55
CA ARG A 23 -8.14 -1.86 1.93
C ARG A 23 -8.52 -3.24 2.42
N SER A 24 -7.63 -3.89 3.16
CA SER A 24 -7.91 -5.19 3.78
C SER A 24 -9.02 -5.01 4.82
N ALA A 25 -10.16 -5.67 4.61
CA ALA A 25 -11.28 -5.60 5.54
C ALA A 25 -10.93 -6.19 6.92
N LYS A 26 -10.07 -7.22 6.93
CA LYS A 26 -9.62 -7.89 8.16
C LYS A 26 -8.16 -7.57 8.43
N SER A 27 -7.85 -7.27 9.68
CA SER A 27 -6.47 -7.34 10.18
C SER A 27 -6.04 -8.80 10.23
N LEU A 28 -4.80 -9.07 9.84
CA LEU A 28 -4.10 -10.33 10.08
C LEU A 28 -3.40 -10.21 11.44
N SER A 29 -3.70 -11.11 12.37
CA SER A 29 -2.89 -11.24 13.58
C SER A 29 -1.65 -12.09 13.27
N PHE A 30 -0.50 -11.70 13.79
CA PHE A 30 0.76 -12.44 13.66
C PHE A 30 1.45 -12.66 15.01
N GLY A 31 0.68 -12.54 16.09
CA GLY A 31 1.16 -12.67 17.45
C GLY A 31 0.24 -11.97 18.45
N PRO A 32 0.45 -12.21 19.76
CA PRO A 32 -0.29 -11.51 20.81
C PRO A 32 -0.13 -9.99 20.66
N GLY A 33 -1.24 -9.26 20.59
CA GLY A 33 -1.23 -7.80 20.47
C GLY A 33 -0.68 -7.24 19.15
N THR A 34 -0.39 -8.09 18.15
CA THR A 34 0.19 -7.62 16.89
C THR A 34 -0.73 -7.87 15.71
N THR A 35 -0.93 -6.83 14.90
CA THR A 35 -1.81 -6.90 13.73
C THR A 35 -1.25 -6.18 12.51
N LEU A 36 -1.56 -6.73 11.33
CA LEU A 36 -1.20 -6.20 10.02
C LEU A 36 -2.50 -5.93 9.24
N LYS A 37 -2.64 -4.72 8.72
CA LYS A 37 -3.56 -4.40 7.62
C LYS A 37 -2.75 -3.98 6.40
N TRP A 38 -3.29 -4.21 5.22
CA TRP A 38 -2.64 -3.76 4.01
C TRP A 38 -3.64 -3.10 3.07
N GLU A 39 -3.13 -2.15 2.31
CA GLU A 39 -3.89 -1.33 1.39
C GLU A 39 -3.15 -1.27 0.06
N LEU A 40 -3.91 -0.98 -0.98
CA LEU A 40 -3.40 -0.69 -2.31
C LEU A 40 -3.97 0.68 -2.68
N ASP A 41 -3.09 1.64 -2.88
CA ASP A 41 -3.43 2.92 -3.49
C ASP A 41 -2.82 2.94 -4.88
N TYR A 42 -3.67 3.16 -5.87
CA TYR A 42 -3.29 3.25 -7.28
C TYR A 42 -3.93 4.51 -7.83
N ASP A 43 -3.15 5.57 -7.92
CA ASP A 43 -3.50 6.88 -8.47
C ASP A 43 -2.69 7.07 -9.76
N TRP A 44 -3.39 7.01 -10.90
CA TRP A 44 -2.77 6.96 -12.22
C TRP A 44 -3.32 8.05 -13.14
N PRO A 45 -2.49 9.03 -13.54
CA PRO A 45 -2.86 10.04 -14.52
C PRO A 45 -3.22 9.42 -15.88
N ARG A 46 -4.20 10.03 -16.56
CA ARG A 46 -4.54 9.65 -17.94
C ARG A 46 -3.54 10.21 -18.95
N ASP A 47 -2.98 11.38 -18.68
CA ASP A 47 -1.93 11.99 -19.49
C ASP A 47 -0.61 11.22 -19.41
N GLU A 48 0.04 10.99 -20.55
CA GLU A 48 1.26 10.20 -20.64
C GLU A 48 2.48 10.93 -20.07
N ALA A 49 2.56 12.25 -20.25
CA ALA A 49 3.65 13.04 -19.68
C ALA A 49 3.58 13.06 -18.15
N ALA A 50 2.38 13.21 -17.58
CA ALA A 50 2.13 13.17 -16.14
C ALA A 50 2.42 11.80 -15.52
N ARG A 51 2.32 10.70 -16.27
CA ARG A 51 2.68 9.36 -15.76
C ARG A 51 4.17 9.24 -15.41
N LYS A 52 5.05 9.96 -16.13
CA LYS A 52 6.50 9.91 -15.90
C LYS A 52 6.93 10.51 -14.55
N THR A 53 6.05 11.27 -13.90
CA THR A 53 6.33 11.98 -12.64
C THR A 53 5.47 11.48 -11.48
N VAL A 54 4.70 10.40 -11.67
CA VAL A 54 3.91 9.81 -10.59
C VAL A 54 4.86 9.32 -9.51
N ARG A 55 4.72 9.91 -8.31
CA ARG A 55 5.48 9.48 -7.14
C ARG A 55 5.17 8.03 -6.82
N GLU A 56 6.17 7.27 -6.38
CA GLU A 56 6.03 5.84 -6.06
C GLU A 56 4.96 5.58 -4.98
N ASP A 57 4.72 6.53 -4.07
CA ASP A 57 3.69 6.43 -3.04
C ASP A 57 2.24 6.53 -3.56
N ARG A 58 2.06 6.86 -4.83
CA ARG A 58 0.77 6.90 -5.52
C ARG A 58 0.41 5.57 -6.19
N VAL A 59 1.37 4.65 -6.35
CA VAL A 59 1.15 3.30 -6.87
C VAL A 59 1.86 2.32 -5.94
N ALA A 60 1.24 2.08 -4.79
CA ALA A 60 1.90 1.40 -3.68
C ALA A 60 1.01 0.36 -2.99
N ALA A 61 1.65 -0.66 -2.45
CA ALA A 61 1.12 -1.45 -1.35
C ALA A 61 1.53 -0.78 -0.04
N ILE A 62 0.56 -0.40 0.78
CA ILE A 62 0.80 0.21 2.10
C ILE A 62 0.52 -0.83 3.17
N LEU A 63 1.51 -1.11 4.01
CA LEU A 63 1.39 -2.05 5.13
C LEU A 63 1.30 -1.27 6.42
N HIS A 64 0.26 -1.54 7.21
CA HIS A 64 0.01 -0.91 8.49
C HIS A 64 0.12 -1.96 9.59
N PHE A 65 1.06 -1.75 10.50
CA PHE A 65 1.27 -2.61 11.65
C PHE A 65 0.84 -1.91 12.92
N ARG A 66 0.20 -2.65 13.81
CA ARG A 66 -0.12 -2.21 15.18
C ARG A 66 0.45 -3.19 16.19
N PHE A 67 1.01 -2.64 17.26
CA PHE A 67 1.58 -3.36 18.38
C PHE A 67 0.97 -2.81 19.67
N ASP A 68 0.17 -3.64 20.33
CA ASP A 68 -0.48 -3.36 21.60
C ASP A 68 0.45 -3.77 22.75
N ALA A 69 0.94 -2.79 23.51
CA ALA A 69 1.93 -3.04 24.55
C ALA A 69 1.40 -3.92 25.68
N GLN A 70 0.12 -3.76 26.03
CA GLN A 70 -0.54 -4.50 27.11
C GLN A 70 -0.72 -5.96 26.74
N ALA A 71 -1.22 -6.23 25.54
CA ALA A 71 -1.43 -7.59 25.03
C ALA A 71 -0.12 -8.32 24.73
N ILE A 72 0.95 -7.59 24.36
CA ILE A 72 2.30 -8.16 24.23
C ILE A 72 2.91 -8.42 25.63
N GLY A 73 2.47 -7.71 26.67
CA GLY A 73 2.90 -7.91 28.05
C GLY A 73 4.28 -7.33 28.37
N LYS A 74 4.81 -6.43 27.53
CA LYS A 74 6.09 -5.75 27.78
C LYS A 74 6.10 -4.33 27.21
N PRO A 75 6.86 -3.40 27.82
CA PRO A 75 7.06 -2.06 27.26
C PRO A 75 7.65 -2.11 25.85
N LEU A 76 7.09 -1.32 24.94
CA LEU A 76 7.58 -1.22 23.57
C LEU A 76 8.49 0.00 23.40
N LYS A 77 9.66 -0.23 22.79
CA LYS A 77 10.58 0.85 22.41
C LYS A 77 10.44 1.12 20.91
N LYS A 78 10.17 2.38 20.56
CA LYS A 78 10.17 2.84 19.16
C LYS A 78 11.60 2.68 18.59
N PRO A 79 11.77 1.93 17.48
CA PRO A 79 13.06 1.86 16.81
C PRO A 79 13.46 3.23 16.22
N GLU A 80 14.76 3.55 16.26
CA GLU A 80 15.27 4.76 15.60
C GLU A 80 15.23 4.64 14.08
N ARG A 81 15.70 3.50 13.55
CA ARG A 81 15.66 3.15 12.13
C ARG A 81 15.34 1.67 11.97
N SER A 82 14.45 1.38 11.04
CA SER A 82 14.09 0.01 10.68
C SER A 82 13.54 -0.07 9.26
N TRP A 83 13.61 -1.26 8.71
CA TRP A 83 13.17 -1.59 7.37
C TRP A 83 12.29 -2.82 7.42
N ILE A 84 11.32 -2.90 6.51
CA ILE A 84 10.70 -4.17 6.18
C ILE A 84 11.53 -4.83 5.07
N HIS A 85 11.82 -6.11 5.25
CA HIS A 85 12.45 -6.96 4.27
C HIS A 85 11.44 -7.98 3.79
N PHE A 86 11.25 -8.11 2.48
CA PHE A 86 10.49 -9.19 1.86
C PHE A 86 11.43 -10.24 1.30
N TYR A 87 11.11 -11.49 1.55
CA TYR A 87 11.87 -12.65 1.12
C TYR A 87 10.99 -13.53 0.23
N ARG A 88 11.61 -14.11 -0.80
CA ARG A 88 10.98 -15.09 -1.70
C ARG A 88 10.93 -16.46 -1.01
N SER A 89 10.11 -16.52 0.03
CA SER A 89 9.85 -17.69 0.85
C SER A 89 8.36 -17.73 1.22
N THR A 90 7.90 -18.93 1.57
CA THR A 90 6.56 -19.20 2.11
C THR A 90 6.60 -19.55 3.60
N ASP A 91 7.78 -19.75 4.18
CA ASP A 91 7.95 -20.13 5.59
C ASP A 91 8.34 -18.90 6.45
N PRO A 92 7.43 -18.35 7.27
CA PRO A 92 7.73 -17.22 8.15
C PRO A 92 8.77 -17.55 9.24
N GLU A 93 9.04 -18.84 9.48
CA GLU A 93 10.05 -19.28 10.43
C GLU A 93 11.44 -19.46 9.81
N GLU A 94 11.56 -19.33 8.48
CA GLU A 94 12.83 -19.44 7.79
C GLU A 94 13.84 -18.38 8.29
N ARG A 95 15.09 -18.82 8.48
CA ARG A 95 16.17 -17.96 8.95
C ARG A 95 16.90 -17.35 7.76
N PHE A 96 16.72 -16.05 7.59
CA PHE A 96 17.43 -15.28 6.56
C PHE A 96 18.69 -14.63 7.11
N SER A 97 19.80 -14.82 6.41
CA SER A 97 21.11 -14.27 6.73
C SER A 97 21.33 -12.91 6.08
N VAL A 98 22.49 -12.31 6.33
CA VAL A 98 22.93 -11.06 5.67
C VAL A 98 23.15 -11.20 4.16
N SER A 99 23.39 -12.42 3.67
CA SER A 99 23.55 -12.68 2.24
C SER A 99 22.24 -12.98 1.52
N THR A 100 21.13 -13.12 2.25
CA THR A 100 19.82 -13.36 1.64
C THR A 100 19.31 -12.10 0.93
N SER A 101 19.05 -12.22 -0.36
CA SER A 101 18.43 -11.15 -1.14
C SER A 101 17.02 -10.84 -0.64
N SER A 102 16.73 -9.57 -0.40
CA SER A 102 15.39 -9.09 -0.02
C SER A 102 15.04 -7.80 -0.72
N LEU A 103 13.75 -7.61 -1.01
CA LEU A 103 13.21 -6.29 -1.32
C LEU A 103 13.00 -5.55 0.00
N THR A 104 13.41 -4.29 0.08
CA THR A 104 13.34 -3.52 1.32
C THR A 104 12.56 -2.23 1.17
N SER A 105 11.92 -1.79 2.25
CA SER A 105 11.35 -0.44 2.36
C SER A 105 11.50 0.09 3.78
N ILE A 106 11.54 1.41 3.93
CA ILE A 106 11.69 2.09 5.22
C ILE A 106 10.39 2.00 6.01
N MET A 107 10.51 1.81 7.33
CA MET A 107 9.39 1.81 8.26
C MET A 107 9.22 3.20 8.90
N PHE A 108 7.99 3.72 8.90
CA PHE A 108 7.63 4.96 9.55
C PHE A 108 6.90 4.64 10.86
N TRP A 109 7.44 5.07 12.01
CA TRP A 109 6.94 4.67 13.33
C TRP A 109 6.30 5.82 14.11
N ASP A 110 5.21 5.50 14.78
CA ASP A 110 4.51 6.36 15.74
C ASP A 110 4.40 5.64 17.09
N LYS A 111 4.53 6.40 18.17
CA LYS A 111 4.35 5.92 19.54
C LYS A 111 3.20 6.67 20.17
N PHE A 112 2.32 5.95 20.84
CA PHE A 112 1.16 6.49 21.53
C PHE A 112 1.43 6.61 23.02
N ASP A 113 0.66 7.47 23.70
CA ASP A 113 0.81 7.74 25.13
C ASP A 113 0.54 6.50 26.00
N ASN A 114 -0.32 5.59 25.53
CA ASN A 114 -0.60 4.30 26.17
C ASN A 114 0.54 3.26 26.01
N GLY A 115 1.64 3.62 25.35
CA GLY A 115 2.80 2.75 25.14
C GLY A 115 2.72 1.90 23.87
N ASP A 116 1.60 1.92 23.14
CA ASP A 116 1.47 1.22 21.87
C ASP A 116 2.39 1.80 20.81
N LEU A 117 2.70 0.97 19.81
CA LEU A 117 3.35 1.41 18.59
C LEU A 117 2.47 1.14 17.37
N SER A 118 2.51 2.06 16.41
CA SER A 118 2.11 1.76 15.04
C SER A 118 3.25 2.05 14.10
N THR A 119 3.26 1.35 12.98
CA THR A 119 4.18 1.68 11.91
C THR A 119 3.57 1.37 10.56
N ARG A 120 4.08 2.04 9.53
CA ARG A 120 3.72 1.74 8.16
C ARG A 120 4.94 1.62 7.26
N ALA A 121 4.81 0.79 6.25
CA ALA A 121 5.72 0.74 5.10
C ALA A 121 4.94 1.09 3.84
N ILE A 122 5.53 1.92 2.98
CA ILE A 122 5.03 2.19 1.63
C ILE A 122 5.95 1.45 0.68
N VAL A 123 5.41 0.49 -0.07
CA VAL A 123 6.19 -0.34 -0.98
C VAL A 123 5.69 -0.11 -2.39
N PRO A 124 6.54 0.31 -3.34
CA PRO A 124 6.15 0.44 -4.74
C PRO A 124 5.55 -0.87 -5.23
N LEU A 125 4.34 -0.79 -5.78
CA LEU A 125 3.54 -1.97 -6.08
C LEU A 125 4.16 -2.81 -7.20
N ASP A 126 4.73 -2.16 -8.21
CA ASP A 126 5.46 -2.79 -9.30
C ASP A 126 6.69 -3.56 -8.80
N HIS A 127 7.51 -2.95 -7.94
CA HIS A 127 8.67 -3.62 -7.33
C HIS A 127 8.25 -4.83 -6.50
N LEU A 128 7.21 -4.69 -5.68
CA LEU A 128 6.70 -5.79 -4.86
C LEU A 128 6.17 -6.95 -5.70
N LEU A 129 5.39 -6.65 -6.75
CA LEU A 129 4.82 -7.67 -7.63
C LEU A 129 5.89 -8.33 -8.50
N ALA A 130 6.86 -7.56 -9.01
CA ALA A 130 7.99 -8.08 -9.77
C ALA A 130 8.85 -9.02 -8.91
N PHE A 131 9.21 -8.58 -7.70
CA PHE A 131 9.99 -9.39 -6.76
C PHE A 131 9.23 -10.66 -6.33
N GLY A 132 7.91 -10.57 -6.16
CA GLY A 132 7.02 -11.67 -5.83
C GLY A 132 6.66 -12.60 -7.00
N THR A 133 7.24 -12.42 -8.19
CA THR A 133 6.92 -13.26 -9.36
C THR A 133 7.18 -14.73 -9.06
N GLY A 134 6.20 -15.60 -9.36
CA GLY A 134 6.27 -17.03 -9.06
C GLY A 134 5.93 -17.41 -7.63
N PHE A 135 5.56 -16.46 -6.77
CA PHE A 135 5.19 -16.71 -5.37
C PHE A 135 3.76 -16.21 -5.09
N ASP A 136 2.98 -17.00 -4.34
CA ASP A 136 1.65 -16.59 -3.88
C ASP A 136 1.70 -15.75 -2.62
N THR A 137 2.75 -15.94 -1.82
CA THR A 137 3.05 -15.18 -0.61
C THR A 137 4.53 -14.82 -0.58
N LEU A 138 4.86 -13.71 0.07
CA LEU A 138 6.22 -13.43 0.50
C LEU A 138 6.28 -13.41 2.02
N VAL A 139 7.37 -13.91 2.58
CA VAL A 139 7.71 -13.69 3.97
C VAL A 139 8.20 -12.26 4.12
N TRP A 140 7.83 -11.60 5.21
CA TRP A 140 8.37 -10.31 5.58
C TRP A 140 8.93 -10.33 6.99
N ASN A 141 10.04 -9.60 7.20
CA ASN A 141 10.60 -9.33 8.53
C ASN A 141 10.77 -7.82 8.67
N ILE A 142 10.34 -7.27 9.79
CA ILE A 142 10.76 -5.93 10.21
C ILE A 142 12.14 -6.10 10.85
N ARG A 143 13.17 -5.45 10.32
CA ARG A 143 14.53 -5.46 10.88
C ARG A 143 14.95 -4.07 11.34
N THR A 144 15.57 -4.00 12.50
CA THR A 144 16.19 -2.76 12.99
C THR A 144 17.58 -2.57 12.39
N ALA A 145 18.14 -1.37 12.54
CA ALA A 145 19.56 -1.17 12.31
C ALA A 145 20.40 -2.19 13.12
N PRO A 146 21.57 -2.61 12.58
CA PRO A 146 22.50 -3.44 13.32
C PRO A 146 22.86 -2.78 14.66
N ASP A 147 22.98 -3.56 15.71
CA ASP A 147 23.52 -3.08 16.98
C ASP A 147 25.05 -2.86 16.90
N GLN A 148 25.65 -2.45 18.02
CA GLN A 148 27.10 -2.23 18.12
C GLN A 148 27.96 -3.47 17.81
N PHE A 149 27.37 -4.67 17.80
CA PHE A 149 28.03 -5.93 17.46
C PHE A 149 27.66 -6.42 16.05
N GLY A 150 26.95 -5.60 15.26
CA GLY A 150 26.53 -5.94 13.91
C GLY A 150 25.32 -6.87 13.84
N ALA A 151 24.67 -7.20 14.96
CA ALA A 151 23.50 -8.06 14.96
C ALA A 151 22.25 -7.28 14.55
N THR A 152 21.46 -7.83 13.63
CA THR A 152 20.15 -7.28 13.27
C THR A 152 19.05 -8.10 13.93
N GLN A 153 18.18 -7.45 14.68
CA GLN A 153 17.00 -8.10 15.25
C GLN A 153 15.82 -8.02 14.29
N ALA A 154 15.02 -9.07 14.27
CA ALA A 154 13.74 -9.12 13.56
C ALA A 154 12.58 -9.08 14.56
N PRO A 155 12.21 -7.91 15.11
CA PRO A 155 11.17 -7.79 16.15
C PRO A 155 9.79 -8.30 15.73
N ALA A 156 9.52 -8.37 14.43
CA ALA A 156 8.28 -8.90 13.90
C ALA A 156 8.50 -9.53 12.53
N LYS A 157 7.72 -10.56 12.24
CA LYS A 157 7.74 -11.27 10.97
C LYS A 157 6.37 -11.85 10.64
N GLY A 158 6.17 -12.22 9.39
CA GLY A 158 4.94 -12.85 8.93
C GLY A 158 4.94 -13.02 7.42
N VAL A 159 3.75 -13.13 6.84
CA VAL A 159 3.55 -13.31 5.40
C VAL A 159 2.61 -12.27 4.82
N ILE A 160 2.81 -11.93 3.54
CA ILE A 160 1.93 -11.06 2.76
C ILE A 160 1.41 -11.78 1.51
N PRO A 161 0.11 -11.72 1.19
CA PRO A 161 -0.47 -12.46 0.07
C PRO A 161 -0.26 -11.72 -1.28
N ILE A 162 0.82 -12.05 -1.99
CA ILE A 162 1.12 -11.52 -3.33
C ILE A 162 0.08 -11.92 -4.37
N ALA A 163 -0.42 -13.15 -4.34
CA ALA A 163 -1.50 -13.58 -5.23
C ALA A 163 -2.75 -12.71 -5.08
N SER A 164 -3.11 -12.34 -3.84
CA SER A 164 -4.22 -11.44 -3.59
C SER A 164 -3.97 -10.04 -4.13
N LEU A 165 -2.77 -9.49 -3.93
CA LEU A 165 -2.36 -8.19 -4.50
C LEU A 165 -2.45 -8.20 -6.04
N ARG A 166 -1.86 -9.20 -6.71
CA ARG A 166 -1.97 -9.40 -8.16
C ARG A 166 -3.42 -9.46 -8.62
N GLY A 167 -4.25 -10.23 -7.91
CA GLY A 167 -5.67 -10.35 -8.21
C GLY A 167 -6.45 -9.05 -8.06
N LYS A 168 -6.02 -8.10 -7.21
CA LYS A 168 -6.62 -6.76 -7.15
C LYS A 168 -6.18 -5.90 -8.33
N VAL A 169 -4.89 -5.91 -8.67
CA VAL A 169 -4.35 -5.17 -9.82
C VAL A 169 -4.96 -5.64 -11.13
N ALA A 170 -5.16 -6.94 -11.30
CA ALA A 170 -5.80 -7.52 -12.48
C ALA A 170 -7.26 -7.04 -12.70
N LYS A 171 -7.92 -6.48 -11.68
CA LYS A 171 -9.27 -5.91 -11.82
C LYS A 171 -9.28 -4.48 -12.33
N ILE A 172 -8.14 -3.76 -12.28
CA ILE A 172 -8.05 -2.35 -12.68
C ILE A 172 -8.53 -2.13 -14.13
N PRO A 173 -8.17 -2.94 -15.14
CA PRO A 173 -8.67 -2.75 -16.51
C PRO A 173 -10.20 -2.80 -16.62
N LYS A 174 -10.85 -3.74 -15.90
CA LYS A 174 -12.32 -3.82 -15.87
C LYS A 174 -12.94 -2.60 -15.19
N LEU A 175 -12.34 -2.15 -14.09
CA LEU A 175 -12.82 -0.96 -13.38
C LEU A 175 -12.66 0.31 -14.24
N ARG A 176 -11.57 0.43 -15.01
CA ARG A 176 -11.40 1.50 -16.02
C ARG A 176 -12.55 1.54 -17.01
N LEU A 177 -12.90 0.40 -17.61
CA LEU A 177 -14.01 0.29 -18.55
C LEU A 177 -15.34 0.73 -17.93
N MET A 178 -15.60 0.36 -16.68
CA MET A 178 -16.81 0.77 -15.97
C MET A 178 -16.84 2.28 -15.72
N LEU A 179 -15.69 2.89 -15.39
CA LEU A 179 -15.57 4.34 -15.25
C LEU A 179 -15.71 5.05 -16.60
N ASP A 180 -15.16 4.50 -17.69
CA ASP A 180 -15.32 5.04 -19.05
C ASP A 180 -16.80 5.16 -19.42
N LYS A 181 -17.61 4.12 -19.16
CA LYS A 181 -19.06 4.14 -19.40
C LYS A 181 -19.78 5.22 -18.58
N LYS A 182 -19.43 5.37 -17.29
CA LYS A 182 -20.04 6.40 -16.42
C LYS A 182 -19.66 7.81 -16.87
N SER A 183 -18.40 8.02 -17.25
CA SER A 183 -17.94 9.32 -17.75
C SER A 183 -18.63 9.72 -19.05
N ALA A 184 -18.90 8.78 -19.96
CA ALA A 184 -19.63 9.05 -21.20
C ALA A 184 -21.06 9.57 -20.95
N ASN A 185 -21.71 9.11 -19.88
CA ASN A 185 -23.05 9.56 -19.50
C ASN A 185 -23.05 10.82 -18.61
N PHE A 186 -21.89 11.38 -18.29
CA PHE A 186 -21.80 12.50 -17.34
C PHE A 186 -22.64 13.71 -17.80
N GLY A 187 -22.62 14.04 -19.09
CA GLY A 187 -23.36 15.19 -19.62
C GLY A 187 -24.89 15.01 -19.63
N SER A 188 -25.40 13.76 -19.65
CA SER A 188 -26.84 13.48 -19.62
C SER A 188 -27.37 13.24 -18.20
N GLU A 189 -26.54 12.74 -17.29
CA GLU A 189 -26.92 12.39 -15.91
C GLU A 189 -26.60 13.50 -14.90
N CYS A 190 -25.55 14.31 -15.14
CA CYS A 190 -25.16 15.43 -14.30
C CYS A 190 -25.37 16.73 -15.08
N HIS A 191 -26.52 17.38 -14.89
CA HIS A 191 -26.74 18.72 -15.42
C HIS A 191 -25.80 19.67 -14.69
N ALA A 192 -24.79 20.21 -15.38
CA ALA A 192 -24.04 21.34 -14.88
C ALA A 192 -25.03 22.48 -14.64
N PRO A 193 -25.05 23.13 -13.46
CA PRO A 193 -25.93 24.27 -13.23
C PRO A 193 -25.56 25.32 -14.29
N ILE A 194 -26.52 25.58 -15.18
CA ILE A 194 -26.38 26.58 -16.24
C ILE A 194 -26.11 27.90 -15.52
N MET A 195 -24.90 28.45 -15.67
CA MET A 195 -24.62 29.81 -15.21
C MET A 195 -25.50 30.73 -16.05
N MET A 196 -26.61 31.19 -15.45
CA MET A 196 -27.41 32.26 -16.01
C MET A 196 -26.55 33.52 -16.00
N THR A 197 -25.97 33.87 -17.14
CA THR A 197 -25.47 35.23 -17.36
C THR A 197 -26.69 36.15 -17.42
N SER A 198 -26.91 36.89 -16.32
CA SER A 198 -27.85 38.02 -16.30
C SER A 198 -27.36 39.08 -17.27
N GLY A 199 -28.21 39.45 -18.23
CA GLY A 199 -28.02 40.60 -19.12
C GLY A 199 -28.29 41.93 -18.44
#